data_AF-A0A0A1ULL4-F1
#
_entry.id   AF-A0A0A1ULL4-F1
#
_cell.length_a   1.000
_cell.length_b   1.000
_cell.length_c   1.000
_cell.angle_alpha   90.00
_cell.angle_beta   90.00
_cell.angle_gamma   90.00
#
_symmetry.space_group_name_H-M   'P 1'
#
loop_
_entity.id
_entity.type
_entity.pdbx_description
1 polymer ?
#
loop_
_entity_poly.entity_id
_entity_poly.type
_entity_poly.pdbx_seq_one_letter_code
_entity_poly.pdbx_strand_id
1 'polypeptide(L)'
;MSRLPIIRGSFELASNVPILFDTAWSTIHLANVPTRLSDTASVFDQAEILTAIRCNPALAALPITSPPRWLRHPSKITGPRSSVVFSFEDPDGTIIRQLLKTPTFMFGQSVTVKPWINHPTNIARSTGSPSYSESMDTE
;
A
#
# COMPACT_ATOMS: atom_id res chain seq x y z
N MET A 1 -14.85 -27.58 -7.94
CA MET A 1 -13.46 -28.04 -8.12
C MET A 1 -12.55 -26.82 -8.24
N SER A 2 -11.43 -26.79 -7.53
CA SER A 2 -10.47 -25.68 -7.55
C SER A 2 -9.75 -25.60 -8.91
N ARG A 3 -9.71 -24.41 -9.54
CA ARG A 3 -8.99 -24.18 -10.81
C ARG A 3 -7.51 -23.82 -10.61
N LEU A 4 -7.01 -23.85 -9.37
CA LEU A 4 -5.63 -23.49 -9.04
C LEU A 4 -4.56 -24.30 -9.80
N PRO A 5 -4.71 -25.62 -10.06
CA PRO A 5 -3.73 -26.37 -10.84
C PRO A 5 -3.58 -25.84 -12.27
N ILE A 6 -4.69 -25.41 -12.88
CA ILE A 6 -4.71 -24.85 -14.24
C ILE A 6 -3.98 -23.51 -14.25
N ILE A 7 -4.33 -22.60 -13.34
CA ILE A 7 -3.70 -21.28 -13.22
C ILE A 7 -2.19 -21.43 -13.01
N ARG A 8 -1.78 -22.30 -12.08
CA ARG A 8 -0.35 -22.56 -11.83
C ARG A 8 0.37 -23.10 -13.05
N GLY A 9 -0.23 -24.06 -13.75
CA GLY A 9 0.34 -24.63 -14.98
C GLY A 9 0.44 -23.60 -16.11
N SER A 10 -0.58 -22.75 -16.29
CA SER A 10 -0.60 -21.74 -17.34
C SER A 10 0.39 -20.59 -17.12
N PHE A 11 0.68 -20.24 -15.87
CA PHE A 11 1.60 -19.15 -15.51
C PHE A 11 2.96 -19.65 -14.99
N GLU A 12 3.23 -20.95 -15.10
CA GLU A 12 4.48 -21.58 -14.63
C GLU A 12 4.83 -21.24 -13.17
N LEU A 13 3.81 -21.09 -12.32
CA LEU A 13 3.99 -20.66 -10.93
C LEU A 13 4.39 -21.83 -10.04
N ALA A 14 5.46 -21.65 -9.26
CA ALA A 14 5.83 -22.59 -8.21
C ALA A 14 4.69 -22.75 -7.18
N SER A 15 4.62 -23.93 -6.54
CA SER A 15 3.52 -24.27 -5.62
C SER A 15 3.41 -23.36 -4.40
N ASN A 16 4.52 -22.72 -4.01
CA ASN A 16 4.61 -21.77 -2.91
C ASN A 16 4.16 -20.34 -3.27
N VAL A 17 3.93 -20.04 -4.55
CA VAL A 17 3.46 -18.71 -4.96
C VAL A 17 2.01 -18.55 -4.50
N PRO A 18 1.68 -17.54 -3.67
CA PRO A 18 0.31 -17.29 -3.26
C PRO A 18 -0.49 -16.77 -4.47
N ILE A 19 -1.64 -17.38 -4.72
CA ILE A 19 -2.64 -16.90 -5.69
C ILE A 19 -3.78 -16.33 -4.88
N LEU A 20 -4.02 -15.02 -5.04
CA LEU A 20 -5.05 -14.29 -4.31
C LEU A 20 -6.13 -13.83 -5.28
N PHE A 21 -7.32 -13.57 -4.75
CA PHE A 21 -8.38 -12.94 -5.54
C PHE A 21 -8.02 -11.49 -5.84
N ASP A 22 -8.51 -10.99 -6.96
CA ASP A 22 -8.48 -9.55 -7.28
C ASP A 22 -9.49 -8.83 -6.38
N THR A 23 -9.11 -8.66 -5.12
CA THR A 23 -9.90 -8.02 -4.08
C THR A 23 -9.55 -6.55 -4.02
N ALA A 24 -10.57 -5.68 -3.95
CA ALA A 24 -10.34 -4.26 -3.73
C ALA A 24 -9.57 -4.03 -2.43
N TRP A 25 -8.72 -3.01 -2.43
CA TRP A 25 -7.76 -2.73 -1.38
C TRP A 25 -7.79 -1.25 -1.04
N SER A 26 -7.62 -0.97 0.24
CA SER A 26 -7.55 0.38 0.79
C SER A 26 -6.13 0.66 1.27
N THR A 27 -5.72 1.92 1.15
CA THR A 27 -4.43 2.41 1.65
C THR A 27 -4.67 3.41 2.76
N ILE A 28 -3.94 3.27 3.88
CA ILE A 28 -3.99 4.24 4.97
C ILE A 28 -2.66 4.93 5.18
N HIS A 29 -2.73 6.15 5.70
CA HIS A 29 -1.60 6.95 6.12
C HIS A 29 -1.63 7.08 7.64
N LEU A 30 -0.60 6.55 8.32
CA LEU A 30 -0.37 6.82 9.73
C LEU A 30 0.60 7.99 9.86
N ALA A 31 0.10 9.11 10.38
CA ALA A 31 0.89 10.30 10.65
C ALA A 31 1.33 10.36 12.12
N ASN A 32 2.40 11.13 12.38
CA ASN A 32 2.97 11.35 13.72
C ASN A 32 3.54 10.07 14.38
N VAL A 33 4.04 9.14 13.58
CA VAL A 33 4.63 7.89 14.07
C VAL A 33 6.04 8.18 14.64
N PRO A 34 6.36 7.75 15.87
CA PRO A 34 7.73 7.78 16.41
C PRO A 34 8.72 7.08 15.48
N THR A 35 9.86 7.71 15.20
CA THR A 35 10.84 7.16 14.25
C THR A 35 11.90 6.29 14.90
N ARG A 36 12.18 6.52 16.20
CA ARG A 36 13.26 5.90 16.97
C ARG A 36 12.91 5.92 18.47
N LEU A 37 13.54 5.05 19.27
CA LEU A 37 13.36 5.01 20.73
C LEU A 37 14.03 6.18 21.46
N SER A 38 15.18 6.62 20.97
CA SER A 38 15.96 7.75 21.48
C SER A 38 16.62 8.49 20.31
N ASP A 39 17.09 9.71 20.53
CA ASP A 39 17.68 10.56 19.48
C ASP A 39 18.91 9.94 18.81
N THR A 40 19.62 9.04 19.49
CA THR A 40 20.80 8.34 18.97
C THR A 40 20.49 6.99 18.34
N ALA A 41 19.27 6.48 18.49
CA ALA A 41 18.87 5.18 17.95
C ALA A 41 18.59 5.25 16.43
N SER A 42 18.75 4.10 15.77
CA SER A 42 18.37 3.94 14.37
C SER A 42 16.86 4.14 14.19
N VAL A 43 16.49 4.52 12.97
CA VAL A 43 15.08 4.56 12.58
C VAL A 43 14.53 3.14 12.58
N PHE A 44 13.32 2.94 13.10
CA PHE A 44 12.68 1.62 13.12
C PHE A 44 12.60 1.02 11.72
N ASP A 45 12.90 -0.27 11.61
CA ASP A 45 12.81 -0.99 10.36
C ASP A 45 11.38 -1.42 10.02
N GLN A 46 11.19 -2.02 8.84
CA GLN A 46 9.88 -2.47 8.39
C GLN A 46 9.27 -3.57 9.27
N ALA A 47 10.09 -4.45 9.87
CA ALA A 47 9.62 -5.53 10.72
C ALA A 47 9.13 -5.00 12.08
N GLU A 48 9.84 -4.03 12.65
CA GLU A 48 9.45 -3.32 13.87
C GLU A 48 8.15 -2.53 13.67
N ILE A 49 8.01 -1.83 12.54
CA ILE A 49 6.77 -1.13 12.18
C ILE A 49 5.61 -2.13 12.04
N LEU A 50 5.82 -3.26 11.36
CA LEU A 50 4.79 -4.28 11.20
C LEU A 50 4.37 -4.86 12.56
N THR A 51 5.33 -5.13 13.44
CA THR A 51 5.06 -5.61 14.81
C THR A 51 4.21 -4.60 15.58
N ALA A 52 4.58 -3.31 15.55
CA ALA A 52 3.83 -2.25 16.20
C ALA A 52 2.40 -2.10 15.64
N ILE A 53 2.22 -2.26 14.32
CA ILE A 53 0.88 -2.27 13.69
C ILE A 53 0.06 -3.44 14.23
N ARG A 54 0.65 -4.64 14.31
CA ARG A 54 -0.05 -5.85 14.78
C ARG A 54 -0.41 -5.82 16.27
N CYS A 55 0.20 -4.94 17.07
CA CYS A 55 -0.22 -4.70 18.45
C CYS A 55 -1.57 -3.96 18.56
N ASN A 56 -2.07 -3.34 17.49
CA ASN A 56 -3.38 -2.68 17.51
C ASN A 56 -4.48 -3.70 17.18
N PRO A 57 -5.49 -3.91 18.06
CA PRO A 57 -6.54 -4.91 17.81
C PRO A 57 -7.28 -4.72 16.47
N ALA A 58 -7.53 -3.47 16.08
CA ALA A 58 -8.19 -3.15 14.81
C ALA A 58 -7.32 -3.42 13.56
N LEU A 59 -6.01 -3.56 13.72
CA LEU A 59 -5.05 -3.80 12.62
C LEU A 59 -4.44 -5.21 12.67
N ALA A 60 -4.53 -5.90 13.81
CA ALA A 60 -3.86 -7.15 14.09
C ALA A 60 -4.19 -8.26 13.10
N ALA A 61 -5.46 -8.37 12.68
CA ALA A 61 -5.93 -9.41 11.78
C ALA A 61 -6.06 -8.95 10.31
N LEU A 62 -5.64 -7.74 9.96
CA LEU A 62 -5.85 -7.24 8.60
C LEU A 62 -5.01 -8.02 7.56
N PRO A 63 -5.61 -8.41 6.43
CA PRO A 63 -4.90 -8.96 5.29
C PRO A 63 -4.12 -7.85 4.58
N ILE A 64 -2.88 -7.62 5.02
CA ILE A 64 -2.00 -6.59 4.47
C ILE A 64 -1.53 -7.04 3.07
N THR A 65 -1.87 -6.26 2.05
CA THR A 65 -1.49 -6.48 0.65
C THR A 65 -0.18 -5.77 0.30
N SER A 66 0.04 -4.58 0.85
CA SER A 66 1.30 -3.85 0.73
C SER A 66 1.89 -3.63 2.12
N PRO A 67 3.10 -4.15 2.40
CA PRO A 67 3.66 -4.11 3.74
C PRO A 67 3.90 -2.67 4.21
N PRO A 68 3.83 -2.44 5.52
CA PRO A 68 4.01 -1.12 6.07
C PRO A 68 5.42 -0.61 5.92
N ARG A 69 5.53 0.61 5.40
CA ARG A 69 6.82 1.26 5.16
C ARG A 69 6.75 2.73 5.50
N TRP A 70 7.90 3.31 5.78
CA TRP A 70 8.03 4.74 5.88
C TRP A 70 7.67 5.42 4.55
N LEU A 71 6.84 6.46 4.61
CA LEU A 71 6.51 7.30 3.46
C LEU A 71 7.76 8.02 2.93
N ARG A 72 8.65 8.43 3.83
CA ARG A 72 9.97 8.96 3.51
C ARG A 72 11.00 7.86 3.63
N HIS A 73 11.99 7.85 2.74
CA HIS A 73 13.09 6.91 2.86
C HIS A 73 13.78 7.04 4.23
N PRO A 74 14.10 5.93 4.95
CA PRO A 74 14.66 5.98 6.30
C PRO A 74 15.86 6.90 6.46
N SER A 75 16.78 6.93 5.47
CA SER A 75 17.95 7.82 5.49
C SER A 75 17.62 9.32 5.44
N LYS A 76 16.41 9.70 5.00
CA LYS A 76 15.94 11.10 4.95
C LYS A 76 15.10 11.48 6.17
N ILE A 77 14.96 10.58 7.15
CA ILE A 77 14.19 10.82 8.38
C ILE A 77 15.13 11.38 9.45
N THR A 78 15.19 12.71 9.53
CA THR A 78 15.96 13.43 10.55
C THR A 78 15.15 13.69 11.82
N GLY A 79 13.84 13.91 11.68
CA GLY A 79 12.95 14.23 12.80
C GLY A 79 12.56 13.04 13.68
N PRO A 80 12.03 13.32 14.89
CA PRO A 80 11.53 12.30 15.83
C PRO A 80 10.21 11.66 15.39
N ARG A 81 9.55 12.25 14.38
CA ARG A 81 8.25 11.81 13.86
C ARG A 81 8.28 11.74 12.35
N SER A 82 7.60 10.73 11.82
CA SER A 82 7.42 10.57 10.39
C SER A 82 6.05 9.93 10.12
N SER A 83 5.88 9.40 8.91
CA SER A 83 4.64 8.82 8.43
C SER A 83 4.87 7.43 7.87
N VAL A 84 3.96 6.52 8.17
CA VAL A 84 3.92 5.15 7.65
C VAL A 84 2.73 5.01 6.72
N VAL A 85 2.90 4.24 5.64
CA VAL A 85 1.80 3.89 4.72
C VAL A 85 1.77 2.38 4.54
N PHE A 86 0.57 1.84 4.39
CA PHE A 86 0.36 0.44 4.01
C PHE A 86 -1.02 0.25 3.42
N SER A 87 -1.20 -0.90 2.79
CA SER A 87 -2.46 -1.26 2.14
C SER A 87 -2.93 -2.63 2.60
N PHE A 88 -4.25 -2.82 2.65
CA PHE A 88 -4.90 -4.04 3.07
C PHE A 88 -6.14 -4.30 2.22
N GLU A 89 -6.61 -5.55 2.18
CA GLU A 89 -7.85 -5.89 1.50
C GLU A 89 -9.04 -5.22 2.21
N ASP A 90 -9.85 -4.52 1.45
CA ASP A 90 -11.01 -3.78 1.94
C ASP A 90 -12.09 -3.77 0.84
N PRO A 91 -12.82 -4.89 0.68
CA PRO A 91 -13.70 -5.11 -0.48
C PRO A 91 -14.77 -4.03 -0.66
N ASP A 92 -15.26 -3.46 0.44
CA ASP A 92 -16.39 -2.53 0.49
C ASP A 92 -16.02 -1.15 1.07
N GLY A 93 -14.75 -0.93 1.41
CA GLY A 93 -14.27 0.31 2.02
C GLY A 93 -14.77 0.51 3.46
N THR A 94 -15.35 -0.48 4.12
CA THR A 94 -15.87 -0.33 5.49
C THR A 94 -14.74 -0.33 6.51
N ILE A 95 -13.69 -1.11 6.26
CA ILE A 95 -12.54 -1.22 7.16
C ILE A 95 -11.83 0.12 7.23
N ILE A 96 -11.52 0.76 6.10
CA ILE A 96 -10.87 2.07 6.13
C ILE A 96 -11.73 3.13 6.83
N ARG A 97 -13.06 3.13 6.61
CA ARG A 97 -13.99 4.06 7.28
C ARG A 97 -14.01 3.88 8.80
N GLN A 98 -13.87 2.64 9.28
CA GLN A 98 -13.75 2.34 10.70
C GLN A 98 -12.39 2.75 11.26
N LEU A 99 -11.29 2.45 10.54
CA LEU A 99 -9.94 2.77 10.99
C LEU A 99 -9.70 4.28 11.13
N LEU A 100 -10.31 5.09 10.27
CA LEU A 100 -10.24 6.56 10.37
C LEU A 100 -10.82 7.11 11.68
N LYS A 101 -11.71 6.36 12.33
CA LYS A 101 -12.35 6.74 13.61
C LYS A 101 -11.71 6.05 14.81
N THR A 102 -10.95 4.99 14.58
CA THR A 102 -10.39 4.14 15.63
C THR A 102 -9.07 4.73 16.14
N PRO A 103 -8.92 4.96 17.46
CA PRO A 103 -7.64 5.32 18.05
C PRO A 103 -6.59 4.25 17.71
N THR A 104 -5.47 4.69 17.14
CA THR A 104 -4.37 3.81 16.75
C THR A 104 -3.10 4.24 17.45
N PHE A 105 -2.30 3.28 17.89
CA PHE A 105 -1.07 3.52 18.64
C PHE A 105 0.11 2.85 17.94
N MET A 106 1.26 3.52 17.93
CA MET A 106 2.52 2.99 17.44
C MET A 106 3.59 3.26 18.48
N PHE A 107 4.36 2.24 18.85
CA PHE A 107 5.46 2.35 19.82
C PHE A 107 5.04 3.04 21.14
N GLY A 108 3.87 2.67 21.66
CA GLY A 108 3.33 3.21 22.91
C GLY A 108 2.71 4.60 22.80
N GLN A 109 2.59 5.18 21.60
CA GLN A 109 2.06 6.53 21.41
C GLN A 109 0.92 6.61 20.41
N SER A 110 -0.04 7.51 20.67
CA SER A 110 -1.16 7.73 19.76
C SER A 110 -0.68 8.32 18.45
N VAL A 111 -1.16 7.75 17.34
CA VAL A 111 -0.89 8.22 15.97
C VAL A 111 -2.19 8.66 15.30
N THR A 112 -2.06 9.49 14.27
CA THR A 112 -3.22 9.98 13.52
C THR A 112 -3.40 9.15 12.27
N VAL A 113 -4.54 8.46 12.14
CA VAL A 113 -4.91 7.78 10.91
C VAL A 113 -5.50 8.81 9.94
N LYS A 114 -4.98 8.86 8.72
CA LYS A 114 -5.43 9.74 7.65
C LYS A 114 -5.79 8.92 6.41
N PRO A 115 -6.78 9.37 5.63
CA PRO A 115 -7.07 8.76 4.34
C PRO A 115 -5.89 8.98 3.39
N TRP A 116 -5.53 7.96 2.62
CA TRP A 116 -4.56 8.11 1.56
C TRP A 116 -5.22 8.78 0.35
N ILE A 117 -4.75 9.97 -0.01
CA ILE A 117 -5.22 10.66 -1.22
C ILE A 117 -4.29 10.25 -2.35
N ASN A 118 -4.78 9.34 -3.21
CA ASN A 118 -4.16 9.16 -4.51
C ASN A 118 -4.41 10.45 -5.32
N HIS A 119 -3.41 11.31 -5.44
CA HIS A 119 -3.43 12.26 -6.54
C HIS A 119 -3.46 11.44 -7.83
N PRO A 120 -4.49 11.53 -8.68
CA PRO A 120 -4.42 10.90 -9.98
C PRO A 120 -3.26 11.57 -10.72
N THR A 121 -2.21 10.82 -11.03
CA THR A 121 -1.42 11.12 -12.22
C THR A 121 -2.42 11.07 -13.35
N ASN A 122 -2.84 12.25 -13.82
CA ASN A 122 -3.66 12.40 -15.01
C ASN A 122 -2.81 11.91 -16.19
N ILE A 123 -2.79 10.59 -16.40
CA ILE A 123 -2.31 10.00 -17.65
C ILE A 123 -3.43 10.27 -18.63
N ALA A 124 -3.40 11.48 -19.20
CA ALA A 124 -4.14 11.77 -20.41
C ALA A 124 -3.77 10.67 -21.41
N ARG A 125 -4.72 9.80 -21.76
CA ARG A 125 -4.60 8.92 -22.92
C ARG A 125 -4.26 9.82 -24.09
N SER A 126 -3.03 9.71 -24.61
CA SER A 126 -2.73 10.19 -25.94
C SER A 126 -3.62 9.40 -26.89
N THR A 127 -4.73 10.01 -27.30
CA THR A 127 -5.46 9.59 -28.49
C THR A 127 -4.55 9.86 -29.68
N GLY A 128 -3.68 8.89 -29.99
CA GLY A 128 -2.99 8.85 -31.27
C GLY A 128 -4.02 8.61 -32.35
N SER A 129 -4.40 9.67 -33.05
CA SER A 129 -5.17 9.59 -34.29
C SER A 129 -4.38 8.78 -35.33
N PRO A 130 -4.99 7.85 -36.08
CA PRO A 130 -4.30 7.18 -37.17
C PRO A 130 -4.22 8.16 -38.35
N SER A 131 -2.99 8.54 -38.74
CA SER A 131 -2.75 9.24 -40.00
C SER A 131 -2.86 8.24 -41.15
N TYR A 132 -3.95 8.33 -41.92
CA TYR A 132 -4.07 7.67 -43.22
C TYR A 132 -3.33 8.52 -44.25
N SER A 133 -2.21 8.03 -44.78
CA SER A 133 -1.51 8.62 -45.91
C SER A 133 -2.12 8.06 -47.20
N GLU A 134 -3.02 8.82 -47.81
CA GLU A 134 -3.56 8.55 -49.13
C GLU A 134 -2.54 9.00 -50.18
N SER A 135 -2.05 8.03 -50.97
CA SER A 135 -1.15 8.21 -52.10
C SER A 135 -1.89 8.92 -53.24
N MET A 136 -1.45 10.13 -53.56
CA MET A 136 -1.85 10.83 -54.78
C MET A 136 -0.88 10.44 -55.90
N ASP A 137 -1.32 9.49 -56.72
CA ASP A 137 -0.85 9.36 -58.09
C ASP A 137 -1.34 10.58 -58.87
N THR A 138 -0.44 11.28 -59.54
CA THR A 138 -0.80 12.12 -60.69
C THR A 138 0.33 12.05 -61.71
N GLU A 139 0.00 11.38 -62.81
CA GLU A 139 0.32 11.65 -64.23
C GLU A 139 1.70 12.22 -64.61
#